data_AF-A0A8J3DLG3-F1
#
_entry.id   AF-A0A8J3DLG3-F1
#
_cell.length_a   1.000
_cell.length_b   1.000
_cell.length_c   1.000
_cell.angle_alpha   90.00
_cell.angle_beta   90.00
_cell.angle_gamma   90.00
#
_symmetry.space_group_name_H-M   'P 1'
#
loop_
_entity.id
_entity.type
_entity.pdbx_description
1 polymer ?
#
loop_
_entity_poly.entity_id
_entity_poly.type
_entity_poly.pdbx_seq_one_letter_code
_entity_poly.pdbx_strand_id
1 'polypeptide(L)'
;MEHNYALITPSYRGDLERCRMLCETVDRFMSGLSTHYILVEGRDVAMFKVLEGPRRIIVDERDILPRWLVNIPDPTNWGERRLWISPFTLPLRGWHVQQLRRIAIARHVPEETLVYCDSDVAFVRPFDCSTFHHDGAIRLFHRPMSERKLSGDHPVWSVNAAKVLGITPPHVSARDYIATLIAWDRRTVLDMCAQIETVQGSHWVAAIGKKRKFSECMIYGRYVDDSLGGEGHFLDTNDFCKVYWNGPKLDEHDLRDFVGDLKEHQVAVGLQSFIGLDIGMVRKIIFDFAT
;
A
#
# COMPACT_ATOMS: atom_id res chain seq x y z
N MET A 1 -12.28 17.75 15.43
CA MET A 1 -12.89 17.44 14.12
C MET A 1 -12.94 15.94 14.03
N GLU A 2 -14.07 15.35 13.63
CA GLU A 2 -14.17 13.89 13.50
C GLU A 2 -13.47 13.50 12.19
N HIS A 3 -12.30 12.88 12.30
CA HIS A 3 -11.56 12.40 11.14
C HIS A 3 -12.34 11.25 10.49
N ASN A 4 -12.41 11.23 9.16
CA ASN A 4 -12.94 10.11 8.40
C ASN A 4 -11.80 9.30 7.75
N TYR A 5 -11.97 7.98 7.73
CA TYR A 5 -10.91 7.05 7.38
C TYR A 5 -11.36 6.15 6.25
N ALA A 6 -10.54 6.05 5.20
CA ALA A 6 -10.68 5.09 4.13
C ALA A 6 -9.58 4.03 4.20
N LEU A 7 -9.95 2.76 4.22
CA LEU A 7 -9.02 1.64 4.07
C LEU A 7 -8.85 1.37 2.58
N ILE A 8 -7.62 1.33 2.09
CA ILE A 8 -7.27 1.17 0.69
C ILE A 8 -6.47 -0.11 0.54
N THR A 9 -7.03 -1.07 -0.21
CA THR A 9 -6.39 -2.37 -0.47
C THR A 9 -6.24 -2.60 -1.98
N PRO A 10 -5.05 -2.40 -2.56
CA PRO A 10 -4.80 -2.89 -3.91
C PRO A 10 -4.79 -4.43 -3.89
N SER A 11 -5.48 -5.05 -4.84
CA SER A 11 -5.48 -6.51 -4.98
C SER A 11 -5.52 -6.94 -6.45
N TYR A 12 -5.44 -8.25 -6.67
CA TYR A 12 -5.50 -8.88 -7.99
C TYR A 12 -6.04 -10.31 -7.86
N ARG A 13 -6.46 -10.93 -8.96
CA ARG A 13 -7.11 -12.26 -8.95
C ARG A 13 -6.40 -13.35 -8.13
N GLY A 14 -5.07 -13.32 -8.03
CA GLY A 14 -4.31 -14.35 -7.31
C GLY A 14 -4.40 -14.24 -5.79
N ASP A 15 -4.86 -13.09 -5.29
CA ASP A 15 -5.00 -12.79 -3.86
C ASP A 15 -6.46 -12.62 -3.43
N LEU A 16 -7.44 -13.07 -4.23
CA LEU A 16 -8.86 -12.96 -3.88
C LEU A 16 -9.16 -13.55 -2.49
N GLU A 17 -8.69 -14.77 -2.19
CA GLU A 17 -8.96 -15.43 -0.91
C GLU A 17 -8.20 -14.78 0.25
N ARG A 18 -7.01 -14.22 0.00
CA ARG A 18 -6.30 -13.41 1.00
C ARG A 18 -7.06 -12.12 1.29
N CYS A 19 -7.52 -11.45 0.24
CA CYS A 19 -8.33 -10.24 0.35
C CYS A 19 -9.65 -10.51 1.08
N ARG A 20 -10.30 -11.66 0.84
CA ARG A 20 -11.48 -12.10 1.59
C ARG A 20 -11.17 -12.25 3.08
N MET A 21 -10.06 -12.89 3.43
CA MET A 21 -9.63 -13.00 4.82
C MET A 21 -9.34 -11.62 5.44
N LEU A 22 -8.65 -10.74 4.73
CA LEU A 22 -8.45 -9.35 5.17
C LEU A 22 -9.80 -8.69 5.47
N CYS A 23 -10.75 -8.75 4.54
CA CYS A 23 -12.08 -8.17 4.69
C CYS A 23 -12.78 -8.63 5.99
N GLU A 24 -12.74 -9.92 6.28
CA GLU A 24 -13.36 -10.47 7.48
C GLU A 24 -12.65 -10.02 8.76
N THR A 25 -11.32 -9.94 8.75
CA THR A 25 -10.57 -9.45 9.91
C THR A 25 -10.72 -7.94 10.11
N VAL A 26 -10.85 -7.16 9.03
CA VAL A 26 -11.21 -5.74 9.07
C VAL A 26 -12.59 -5.58 9.72
N ASP A 27 -13.59 -6.34 9.27
CA ASP A 27 -14.95 -6.28 9.82
C ASP A 27 -15.00 -6.66 11.31
N ARG A 28 -14.11 -7.55 11.76
CA ARG A 28 -14.03 -8.00 13.16
C ARG A 28 -13.23 -7.06 14.06
N PHE A 29 -12.13 -6.49 13.58
CA PHE A 29 -11.13 -5.85 14.44
C PHE A 29 -10.97 -4.35 14.23
N MET A 30 -11.35 -3.79 13.08
CA MET A 30 -11.16 -2.36 12.83
C MET A 30 -12.36 -1.52 13.28
N SER A 31 -12.08 -0.45 14.03
CA SER A 31 -13.03 0.61 14.38
C SER A 31 -12.64 1.96 13.78
N GLY A 32 -13.59 2.89 13.71
CA GLY A 32 -13.39 4.23 13.13
C GLY A 32 -13.33 4.27 11.59
N LEU A 33 -13.37 3.12 10.91
CA LEU A 33 -13.34 3.04 9.46
C LEU A 33 -14.67 3.49 8.83
N SER A 34 -14.60 4.44 7.88
CA SER A 34 -15.77 4.88 7.10
C SER A 34 -16.05 3.93 5.93
N THR A 35 -15.04 3.73 5.07
CA THR A 35 -15.17 2.94 3.84
C THR A 35 -13.90 2.11 3.58
N HIS A 36 -14.07 0.87 3.12
CA HIS A 36 -13.00 0.01 2.60
C HIS A 36 -13.06 -0.04 1.07
N TYR A 37 -12.06 0.51 0.41
CA TYR A 37 -11.89 0.49 -1.05
C TYR A 37 -10.90 -0.60 -1.46
N ILE A 38 -11.35 -1.53 -2.30
CA ILE A 38 -10.48 -2.54 -2.91
C ILE A 38 -10.19 -2.15 -4.36
N LEU A 39 -8.93 -1.89 -4.67
CA LEU A 39 -8.50 -1.38 -5.98
C LEU A 39 -8.03 -2.53 -6.88
N VAL A 40 -8.77 -2.82 -7.94
CA VAL A 40 -8.49 -3.99 -8.80
C VAL A 40 -8.35 -3.60 -10.26
N GLU A 41 -7.74 -4.49 -11.04
CA GLU A 41 -7.77 -4.38 -12.49
C GLU A 41 -9.20 -4.54 -13.01
N GLY A 42 -9.57 -3.80 -14.07
CA GLY A 42 -10.91 -3.87 -14.67
C GLY A 42 -11.40 -5.27 -15.03
N ARG A 43 -10.51 -6.20 -15.40
CA ARG A 43 -10.90 -7.61 -15.67
C ARG A 43 -11.28 -8.40 -14.43
N ASP A 44 -10.74 -8.01 -13.27
CA ASP A 44 -10.91 -8.70 -12.00
C ASP A 44 -12.12 -8.15 -11.21
N VAL A 45 -12.71 -7.01 -11.61
CA VAL A 45 -13.85 -6.37 -10.92
C VAL A 45 -14.98 -7.34 -10.65
N ALA A 46 -15.45 -8.08 -11.67
CA ALA A 46 -16.57 -9.01 -11.51
C ALA A 46 -16.29 -10.11 -10.47
N MET A 47 -15.04 -10.56 -10.38
CA MET A 47 -14.60 -11.56 -9.40
C MET A 47 -14.61 -11.00 -7.97
N PHE A 48 -14.20 -9.74 -7.81
CA PHE A 48 -14.11 -9.07 -6.51
C PHE A 48 -15.44 -8.52 -5.99
N LYS A 49 -16.46 -8.34 -6.84
CA LYS A 49 -17.79 -7.86 -6.44
C LYS A 49 -18.43 -8.66 -5.31
N VAL A 50 -18.09 -9.95 -5.18
CA VAL A 50 -18.56 -10.79 -4.07
C VAL A 50 -18.11 -10.29 -2.68
N LEU A 51 -17.11 -9.41 -2.61
CA LEU A 51 -16.64 -8.79 -1.37
C LEU A 51 -17.34 -7.46 -1.06
N GLU A 52 -18.15 -6.91 -1.96
CA GLU A 52 -18.89 -5.66 -1.71
C GLU A 52 -19.82 -5.79 -0.50
N GLY A 53 -20.01 -4.68 0.19
CA GLY A 53 -20.90 -4.59 1.33
C GLY A 53 -21.24 -3.13 1.64
N PRO A 54 -21.99 -2.85 2.72
CA PRO A 54 -22.46 -1.50 3.04
C PRO A 54 -21.34 -0.45 3.17
N ARG A 55 -20.14 -0.89 3.57
CA ARG A 55 -18.94 -0.04 3.73
C ARG A 55 -17.75 -0.56 2.94
N ARG A 56 -17.96 -1.41 1.93
CA ARG A 56 -16.89 -1.96 1.10
C ARG A 56 -17.20 -1.83 -0.38
N ILE A 57 -16.32 -1.16 -1.11
CA ILE A 57 -16.50 -0.77 -2.51
C ILE A 57 -15.35 -1.32 -3.34
N ILE A 58 -15.66 -1.97 -4.46
CA ILE A 58 -14.66 -2.36 -5.45
C ILE A 58 -14.45 -1.20 -6.42
N VAL A 59 -13.21 -0.75 -6.54
CA VAL A 59 -12.82 0.32 -7.45
C VAL A 59 -12.10 -0.28 -8.64
N ASP A 60 -12.63 -0.01 -9.84
CA ASP A 60 -11.97 -0.33 -11.09
C ASP A 60 -10.80 0.63 -11.31
N GLU A 61 -9.62 0.10 -11.62
CA GLU A 61 -8.46 0.94 -11.95
C GLU A 61 -8.74 1.95 -13.07
N ARG A 62 -9.66 1.65 -13.99
CA ARG A 62 -10.02 2.50 -15.13
C ARG A 62 -10.72 3.79 -14.70
N ASP A 63 -11.29 3.82 -13.50
CA ASP A 63 -11.97 4.99 -12.94
C ASP A 63 -11.00 5.95 -12.24
N ILE A 64 -9.78 5.50 -11.91
CA ILE A 64 -8.79 6.28 -11.17
C ILE A 64 -7.48 6.52 -11.94
N LEU A 65 -7.13 5.64 -12.89
CA LEU A 65 -5.92 5.78 -13.70
C LEU A 65 -6.18 6.52 -15.02
N PRO A 66 -5.16 7.19 -15.59
CA PRO A 66 -5.31 7.86 -16.88
C PRO A 66 -5.67 6.90 -18.01
N ARG A 67 -6.62 7.29 -18.86
CA ARG A 67 -7.12 6.48 -19.99
C ARG A 67 -6.04 6.08 -21.01
N TRP A 68 -4.91 6.78 -21.04
CA TRP A 68 -3.78 6.47 -21.91
C TRP A 68 -2.87 5.35 -21.37
N LEU A 69 -3.08 4.88 -20.13
CA LEU A 69 -2.38 3.75 -19.53
C LEU A 69 -3.26 2.50 -19.64
N VAL A 70 -3.07 1.73 -20.70
CA VAL A 70 -3.96 0.61 -21.06
C VAL A 70 -3.26 -0.71 -20.75
N ASN A 71 -3.97 -1.66 -20.15
CA ASN A 71 -3.44 -3.01 -19.94
C ASN A 71 -3.69 -3.94 -21.13
N ILE A 72 -2.74 -4.82 -21.39
CA ILE A 72 -2.81 -5.91 -22.37
C ILE A 72 -2.37 -7.23 -21.72
N PRO A 73 -2.85 -8.39 -22.22
CA PRO A 73 -2.26 -9.68 -21.86
C PRO A 73 -0.76 -9.67 -22.17
N ASP A 74 0.06 -10.12 -21.22
CA ASP A 74 1.50 -10.19 -21.41
C ASP A 74 1.87 -11.36 -22.33
N PRO A 75 2.44 -11.13 -23.54
CA PRO A 75 2.78 -12.21 -24.46
C PRO A 75 3.92 -13.10 -23.94
N THR A 76 4.71 -12.61 -22.98
CA THR A 76 5.85 -13.38 -22.43
C THR A 76 5.42 -14.48 -21.45
N ASN A 77 4.14 -14.56 -21.11
CA ASN A 77 3.60 -15.59 -20.23
C ASN A 77 2.20 -16.07 -20.64
N TRP A 78 1.93 -16.11 -21.94
CA TRP A 78 0.65 -16.60 -22.47
C TRP A 78 -0.58 -15.83 -21.97
N GLY A 79 -0.39 -14.56 -21.55
CA GLY A 79 -1.48 -13.68 -21.12
C GLY A 79 -1.93 -13.88 -19.66
N GLU A 80 -1.25 -14.72 -18.88
CA GLU A 80 -1.59 -14.93 -17.46
C GLU A 80 -1.42 -13.65 -16.63
N ARG A 81 -0.33 -12.92 -16.87
CA ARG A 81 -0.10 -11.59 -16.27
C ARG A 81 -0.43 -10.49 -17.27
N ARG A 82 -0.38 -9.27 -16.77
CA ARG A 82 -0.76 -8.07 -17.50
C ARG A 82 0.40 -7.10 -17.59
N LEU A 83 0.44 -6.41 -18.71
CA LEU A 83 1.38 -5.35 -19.01
C LEU A 83 0.56 -4.08 -19.29
N TRP A 84 0.86 -3.00 -18.58
CA TRP A 84 0.29 -1.69 -18.86
C TRP A 84 1.22 -0.93 -19.79
N ILE A 85 0.67 -0.50 -20.92
CA ILE A 85 1.35 0.20 -21.99
C ILE A 85 0.81 1.61 -22.12
N SER A 86 1.69 2.54 -22.47
CA SER A 86 1.39 3.96 -22.63
C SER A 86 2.46 4.60 -23.52
N PRO A 87 2.13 5.65 -24.28
CA PRO A 87 3.14 6.45 -24.97
C PRO A 87 4.00 7.30 -24.01
N PHE A 88 3.63 7.40 -22.73
CA PHE A 88 4.26 8.30 -21.76
C PHE A 88 5.03 7.59 -20.64
N THR A 89 4.93 6.26 -20.54
CA THR A 89 5.62 5.46 -19.51
C THR A 89 6.43 4.33 -20.13
N LEU A 90 7.38 3.78 -19.38
CA LEU A 90 7.87 2.44 -19.68
C LEU A 90 6.71 1.43 -19.54
N PRO A 91 6.78 0.26 -20.19
CA PRO A 91 5.82 -0.81 -19.92
C PRO A 91 5.86 -1.21 -18.44
N LEU A 92 4.70 -1.16 -17.78
CA LEU A 92 4.54 -1.39 -16.34
C LEU A 92 3.91 -2.76 -16.08
N ARG A 93 4.38 -3.44 -15.03
CA ARG A 93 3.80 -4.70 -14.52
C ARG A 93 2.76 -4.43 -13.43
N GLY A 94 1.92 -5.42 -13.11
CA GLY A 94 0.85 -5.30 -12.12
C GLY A 94 1.28 -4.66 -10.79
N TRP A 95 2.41 -5.08 -10.22
CA TRP A 95 2.91 -4.50 -8.97
C TRP A 95 3.26 -3.00 -9.08
N HIS A 96 3.74 -2.53 -10.23
CA HIS A 96 3.98 -1.10 -10.44
C HIS A 96 2.66 -0.32 -10.44
N VAL A 97 1.63 -0.90 -11.08
CA VAL A 97 0.33 -0.23 -11.22
C VAL A 97 -0.45 -0.27 -9.91
N GLN A 98 -0.29 -1.29 -9.07
CA GLN A 98 -0.82 -1.30 -7.71
C GLN A 98 -0.35 -0.08 -6.90
N GLN A 99 0.93 0.27 -6.98
CA GLN A 99 1.46 1.49 -6.35
C GLN A 99 0.82 2.78 -6.91
N LEU A 100 0.63 2.85 -8.24
CA LEU A 100 -0.04 3.99 -8.87
C LEU A 100 -1.50 4.11 -8.42
N ARG A 101 -2.24 3.00 -8.31
CA ARG A 101 -3.62 2.98 -7.82
C ARG A 101 -3.71 3.51 -6.39
N ARG A 102 -2.75 3.17 -5.52
CA ARG A 102 -2.67 3.69 -4.15
C ARG A 102 -2.59 5.22 -4.11
N ILE A 103 -1.85 5.84 -5.03
CA ILE A 103 -1.79 7.31 -5.12
C ILE A 103 -3.08 7.87 -5.77
N ALA A 104 -3.54 7.25 -6.87
CA ALA A 104 -4.63 7.76 -7.68
C ALA A 104 -5.98 7.83 -6.94
N ILE A 105 -6.22 6.91 -6.00
CA ILE A 105 -7.47 6.85 -5.23
C ILE A 105 -7.78 8.16 -4.47
N ALA A 106 -6.76 8.93 -4.09
CA ALA A 106 -6.92 10.20 -3.37
C ALA A 106 -7.78 11.22 -4.14
N ARG A 107 -7.81 11.16 -5.48
CA ARG A 107 -8.67 12.02 -6.32
C ARG A 107 -10.13 11.53 -6.39
N HIS A 108 -10.41 10.31 -5.96
CA HIS A 108 -11.68 9.62 -6.17
C HIS A 108 -12.52 9.49 -4.90
N VAL A 109 -11.88 9.50 -3.72
CA VAL A 109 -12.55 9.29 -2.43
C VAL A 109 -12.66 10.59 -1.62
N PRO A 110 -13.68 10.75 -0.76
CA PRO A 110 -13.86 11.95 0.06
C PRO A 110 -13.10 11.93 1.40
N GLU A 111 -12.65 10.77 1.89
CA GLU A 111 -12.05 10.65 3.22
C GLU A 111 -10.68 11.32 3.32
N GLU A 112 -10.43 11.99 4.43
CA GLU A 112 -9.22 12.76 4.69
C GLU A 112 -8.02 11.86 4.99
N THR A 113 -8.23 10.75 5.70
CA THR A 113 -7.16 9.81 6.04
C THR A 113 -7.26 8.53 5.21
N LEU A 114 -6.23 8.25 4.41
CA LEU A 114 -6.12 7.07 3.57
C LEU A 114 -5.22 6.04 4.25
N VAL A 115 -5.81 5.01 4.84
CA VAL A 115 -5.11 3.88 5.45
C VAL A 115 -4.83 2.83 4.39
N TYR A 116 -3.57 2.51 4.13
CA TYR A 116 -3.18 1.51 3.15
C TYR A 116 -2.83 0.19 3.82
N CYS A 117 -3.42 -0.89 3.30
CA CYS A 117 -3.21 -2.24 3.80
C CYS A 117 -3.21 -3.23 2.63
N ASP A 118 -2.18 -4.06 2.55
CA ASP A 118 -2.03 -5.04 1.46
C ASP A 118 -3.03 -6.20 1.62
N SER A 119 -3.42 -6.83 0.51
CA SER A 119 -4.43 -7.90 0.54
C SER A 119 -3.99 -9.18 1.25
N ASP A 120 -2.70 -9.31 1.56
CA ASP A 120 -2.12 -10.44 2.30
C ASP A 120 -1.90 -10.15 3.79
N VAL A 121 -2.52 -9.08 4.29
CA VAL A 121 -2.58 -8.75 5.72
C VAL A 121 -3.84 -9.33 6.36
N ALA A 122 -3.73 -9.68 7.64
CA ALA A 122 -4.86 -10.04 8.48
C ALA A 122 -4.73 -9.38 9.86
N PHE A 123 -5.82 -8.80 10.34
CA PHE A 123 -5.90 -8.28 11.71
C PHE A 123 -6.15 -9.42 12.69
N VAL A 124 -5.46 -9.37 13.82
CA VAL A 124 -5.50 -10.38 14.88
C VAL A 124 -5.80 -9.78 16.25
N ARG A 125 -5.86 -8.44 16.35
CA ARG A 125 -6.23 -7.68 17.54
C ARG A 125 -7.07 -6.45 17.13
N PRO A 126 -7.94 -5.93 18.01
CA PRO A 126 -8.67 -4.69 17.77
C PRO A 126 -7.75 -3.53 17.40
N PHE A 127 -8.17 -2.69 16.47
CA PHE A 127 -7.42 -1.53 16.00
C PHE A 127 -8.35 -0.38 15.64
N ASP A 128 -8.16 0.76 16.29
CA ASP A 128 -8.91 1.97 16.00
C ASP A 128 -8.13 2.87 15.03
N CYS A 129 -8.76 3.28 13.92
CA CYS A 129 -8.15 4.16 12.93
C CYS A 129 -7.66 5.51 13.50
N SER A 130 -8.23 5.97 14.62
CA SER A 130 -7.75 7.17 15.32
C SER A 130 -6.31 7.07 15.80
N THR A 131 -5.76 5.85 15.94
CA THR A 131 -4.35 5.59 16.27
C THR A 131 -3.37 6.20 15.25
N PHE A 132 -3.82 6.50 14.03
CA PHE A 132 -2.98 7.19 13.04
C PHE A 132 -2.83 8.69 13.30
N HIS A 133 -3.53 9.26 14.28
CA HIS A 133 -3.47 10.68 14.61
C HIS A 133 -2.95 10.89 16.03
N HIS A 134 -2.12 11.90 16.20
CA HIS A 134 -1.64 12.37 17.49
C HIS A 134 -1.52 13.89 17.45
N ASP A 135 -2.16 14.59 18.39
CA ASP A 135 -2.15 16.06 18.48
C ASP A 135 -2.48 16.79 17.16
N GLY A 136 -3.41 16.22 16.38
CA GLY A 136 -3.86 16.78 15.10
C GLY A 136 -2.89 16.56 13.93
N ALA A 137 -1.79 15.84 14.15
CA ALA A 137 -0.87 15.40 13.11
C ALA A 137 -1.12 13.93 12.75
N ILE A 138 -0.95 13.60 11.47
CA ILE A 138 -1.04 12.21 11.00
C ILE A 138 0.32 11.53 11.10
N ARG A 139 0.29 10.23 11.38
CA ARG A 139 1.45 9.39 11.50
C ARG A 139 2.18 9.21 10.17
N LEU A 140 3.47 9.57 10.13
CA LEU A 140 4.40 9.17 9.09
C LEU A 140 5.32 8.05 9.61
N PHE A 141 5.08 6.84 9.14
CA PHE A 141 5.93 5.70 9.45
C PHE A 141 7.31 5.84 8.81
N HIS A 142 8.37 5.52 9.55
CA HIS A 142 9.69 5.32 8.98
C HIS A 142 10.52 4.26 9.71
N ARG A 143 11.55 3.75 9.03
CA ARG A 143 12.69 3.03 9.60
C ARG A 143 14.01 3.67 9.19
N PRO A 144 15.11 3.49 9.94
CA PRO A 144 16.43 3.89 9.47
C PRO A 144 16.79 3.16 8.17
N MET A 145 17.22 3.91 7.14
CA MET A 145 17.70 3.33 5.87
C MET A 145 18.92 2.41 6.09
N SER A 146 19.69 2.63 7.17
CA SER A 146 20.83 1.79 7.57
C SER A 146 20.44 0.35 7.92
N GLU A 147 19.18 0.09 8.28
CA GLU A 147 18.68 -1.28 8.53
C GLU A 147 18.40 -2.05 7.24
N ARG A 148 18.43 -1.37 6.09
CA ARG A 148 18.25 -2.01 4.78
C ARG A 148 19.58 -2.39 4.15
N LYS A 149 19.57 -3.48 3.39
CA LYS A 149 20.71 -3.84 2.55
C LYS A 149 20.87 -2.79 1.44
N LEU A 150 22.03 -2.16 1.39
CA LEU A 150 22.37 -1.15 0.38
C LEU A 150 22.33 -1.69 -1.07
N SER A 151 22.47 -3.00 -1.26
CA SER A 151 22.32 -3.67 -2.57
C SER A 151 20.87 -3.89 -3.01
N GLY A 152 19.89 -3.61 -2.13
CA GLY A 152 18.46 -3.68 -2.46
C GLY A 152 18.01 -2.52 -3.35
N ASP A 153 16.76 -2.56 -3.81
CA ASP A 153 16.21 -1.49 -4.64
C ASP A 153 15.85 -0.22 -3.85
N HIS A 154 15.84 -0.26 -2.50
CA HIS A 154 15.42 0.86 -1.63
C HIS A 154 16.20 2.16 -1.85
N PRO A 155 17.56 2.16 -1.94
CA PRO A 155 18.30 3.37 -2.27
C PRO A 155 17.93 3.94 -3.65
N VAL A 156 17.66 3.06 -4.63
CA VAL A 156 17.26 3.48 -5.98
C VAL A 156 15.85 4.08 -5.97
N TRP A 157 14.92 3.48 -5.24
CA TRP A 157 13.58 4.03 -5.03
C TRP A 157 13.65 5.40 -4.36
N SER A 158 14.51 5.54 -3.34
CA SER A 158 14.74 6.80 -2.63
C SER A 158 15.25 7.91 -3.57
N VAL A 159 16.24 7.61 -4.41
CA VAL A 159 16.79 8.58 -5.39
C VAL A 159 15.78 8.91 -6.48
N ASN A 160 15.01 7.94 -6.96
CA ASN A 160 13.99 8.21 -7.98
C ASN A 160 12.82 9.03 -7.42
N ALA A 161 12.45 8.83 -6.16
CA ALA A 161 11.51 9.70 -5.44
C ALA A 161 12.05 11.13 -5.36
N ALA A 162 13.31 11.32 -4.95
CA ALA A 162 13.95 12.64 -4.93
C ALA A 162 13.87 13.35 -6.29
N LYS A 163 14.20 12.63 -7.38
CA LYS A 163 14.15 13.16 -8.75
C LYS A 163 12.76 13.57 -9.19
N VAL A 164 11.74 12.74 -8.92
CA VAL A 164 10.37 13.04 -9.38
C VAL A 164 9.76 14.22 -8.61
N LEU A 165 10.16 14.39 -7.35
CA LEU A 165 9.75 15.50 -6.47
C LEU A 165 10.54 16.80 -6.67
N GLY A 166 11.65 16.78 -7.43
CA GLY A 166 12.48 17.97 -7.68
C GLY A 166 13.53 18.27 -6.59
N ILE A 167 13.81 17.32 -5.71
CA ILE A 167 14.77 17.47 -4.61
C ILE A 167 16.20 17.51 -5.18
N THR A 168 16.92 18.60 -4.92
CA THR A 168 18.25 18.87 -5.50
C THR A 168 19.30 19.15 -4.41
N PRO A 169 20.44 18.43 -4.39
CA PRO A 169 20.76 17.29 -5.25
C PRO A 169 19.94 16.04 -4.87
N PRO A 170 19.62 15.16 -5.85
CA PRO A 170 19.02 13.87 -5.54
C PRO A 170 19.97 13.03 -4.69
N HIS A 171 19.49 12.57 -3.54
CA HIS A 171 20.26 11.80 -2.57
C HIS A 171 19.44 10.63 -2.04
N VAL A 172 20.08 9.70 -1.33
CA VAL A 172 19.37 8.63 -0.60
C VAL A 172 18.92 9.19 0.74
N SER A 173 17.62 9.14 1.05
CA SER A 173 17.10 9.53 2.36
C SER A 173 17.67 8.65 3.46
N ALA A 174 17.89 9.22 4.64
CA ALA A 174 18.24 8.47 5.85
C ALA A 174 17.09 7.58 6.36
N ARG A 175 15.87 7.76 5.84
CA ARG A 175 14.66 7.07 6.24
C ARG A 175 14.08 6.23 5.10
N ASP A 176 13.54 5.08 5.47
CA ASP A 176 12.74 4.21 4.62
C ASP A 176 11.29 4.23 5.13
N TYR A 177 10.34 4.51 4.24
CA TYR A 177 8.92 4.66 4.57
C TYR A 177 8.09 3.43 4.19
N ILE A 178 8.73 2.35 3.73
CA ILE A 178 8.04 1.15 3.24
C ILE A 178 7.54 0.31 4.41
N ALA A 179 6.22 0.25 4.51
CA ALA A 179 5.45 -0.65 5.36
C ALA A 179 4.04 -0.85 4.78
N THR A 180 3.29 -1.70 5.46
CA THR A 180 1.85 -1.91 5.28
C THR A 180 1.14 -1.49 6.57
N LEU A 181 -0.18 -1.29 6.51
CA LEU A 181 -0.96 -0.69 7.61
C LEU A 181 -0.40 0.68 8.01
N ILE A 182 -0.30 1.56 7.03
CA ILE A 182 0.17 2.96 7.15
C ILE A 182 -0.92 3.92 6.68
N ALA A 183 -0.90 5.16 7.14
CA ALA A 183 -1.88 6.15 6.74
C ALA A 183 -1.22 7.36 6.07
N TRP A 184 -1.91 7.93 5.07
CA TRP A 184 -1.54 9.18 4.42
C TRP A 184 -2.68 10.17 4.50
N ASP A 185 -2.33 11.46 4.57
CA ASP A 185 -3.28 12.54 4.45
C ASP A 185 -3.63 12.75 2.98
N ARG A 186 -4.92 12.70 2.65
CA ARG A 186 -5.43 12.80 1.28
C ARG A 186 -4.98 14.08 0.61
N ARG A 187 -5.01 15.22 1.32
CA ARG A 187 -4.62 16.52 0.76
C ARG A 187 -3.13 16.53 0.42
N THR A 188 -2.30 15.99 1.30
CA THR A 188 -0.86 15.80 1.09
C THR A 188 -0.58 14.94 -0.15
N VAL A 189 -1.34 13.87 -0.38
CA VAL A 189 -1.22 13.07 -1.62
C VAL A 189 -1.56 13.88 -2.87
N LEU A 190 -2.60 14.71 -2.81
CA LEU A 190 -3.02 15.57 -3.93
C LEU A 190 -1.97 16.65 -4.23
N ASP A 191 -1.46 17.31 -3.19
CA ASP A 191 -0.44 18.36 -3.30
C ASP A 191 0.89 17.76 -3.80
N MET A 192 1.25 16.55 -3.35
CA MET A 192 2.37 15.78 -3.89
C MET A 192 2.23 15.53 -5.39
N CYS A 193 1.06 15.11 -5.85
CA CYS A 193 0.81 14.90 -7.29
C CYS A 193 0.96 16.21 -8.07
N ALA A 194 0.44 17.32 -7.54
CA ALA A 194 0.55 18.64 -8.17
C ALA A 194 2.01 19.14 -8.23
N GLN A 195 2.80 18.91 -7.18
CA GLN A 195 4.24 19.21 -7.19
C GLN A 195 4.96 18.40 -8.26
N ILE A 196 4.71 17.08 -8.34
CA ILE A 196 5.31 16.24 -9.38
C ILE A 196 4.96 16.78 -10.77
N GLU A 197 3.69 17.12 -11.00
CA GLU A 197 3.24 17.66 -12.29
C GLU A 197 3.93 18.98 -12.64
N THR A 198 4.12 19.86 -11.65
CA THR A 198 4.81 21.14 -11.79
C THR A 198 6.29 20.95 -12.11
N VAL A 199 7.00 20.11 -11.35
CA VAL A 199 8.43 19.87 -11.51
C VAL A 199 8.73 19.15 -12.83
N GLN A 200 7.87 18.22 -13.24
CA GLN A 200 8.12 17.32 -14.36
C GLN A 200 7.48 17.78 -15.67
N GLY A 201 6.65 18.82 -15.63
CA GLY A 201 5.92 19.35 -16.79
C GLY A 201 5.01 18.31 -17.47
N SER A 202 4.57 17.29 -16.74
CA SER A 202 3.78 16.17 -17.27
C SER A 202 2.94 15.53 -16.16
N HIS A 203 1.87 14.82 -16.54
CA HIS A 203 0.99 14.13 -15.58
C HIS A 203 1.79 13.24 -14.61
N TRP A 204 1.44 13.22 -13.33
CA TRP A 204 2.27 12.55 -12.30
C TRP A 204 2.52 11.06 -12.58
N VAL A 205 1.52 10.34 -13.10
CA VAL A 205 1.67 8.93 -13.54
C VAL A 205 2.74 8.79 -14.62
N ALA A 206 2.77 9.73 -15.59
CA ALA A 206 3.76 9.71 -16.65
C ALA A 206 5.16 9.97 -16.09
N ALA A 207 5.28 10.95 -15.19
CA ALA A 207 6.55 11.28 -14.54
C ALA A 207 7.13 10.11 -13.74
N ILE A 208 6.32 9.47 -12.88
CA ILE A 208 6.75 8.29 -12.11
C ILE A 208 7.07 7.12 -13.05
N GLY A 209 6.19 6.85 -14.03
CA GLY A 209 6.31 5.72 -14.95
C GLY A 209 7.47 5.79 -15.96
N LYS A 210 8.22 6.90 -16.03
CA LYS A 210 9.47 6.98 -16.81
C LYS A 210 10.57 6.04 -16.28
N LYS A 211 10.45 5.57 -15.04
CA LYS A 211 11.32 4.55 -14.43
C LYS A 211 10.45 3.44 -13.85
N ARG A 212 10.98 2.21 -13.79
CA ARG A 212 10.29 1.06 -13.15
C ARG A 212 10.62 0.92 -11.66
N LYS A 213 11.76 1.45 -11.22
CA LYS A 213 12.20 1.37 -9.83
C LYS A 213 11.64 2.56 -9.04
N PHE A 214 10.38 2.49 -8.65
CA PHE A 214 9.75 3.45 -7.75
C PHE A 214 9.01 2.73 -6.61
N SER A 215 8.77 3.49 -5.54
CA SER A 215 7.90 3.13 -4.42
C SER A 215 7.03 4.34 -4.10
N GLU A 216 5.72 4.14 -4.07
CA GLU A 216 4.72 5.09 -3.58
C GLU A 216 5.00 5.55 -2.15
N CYS A 217 5.39 4.63 -1.25
CA CYS A 217 5.73 4.96 0.13
C CYS A 217 6.96 5.86 0.20
N MET A 218 7.98 5.57 -0.61
CA MET A 218 9.16 6.43 -0.70
C MET A 218 8.84 7.80 -1.29
N ILE A 219 7.93 7.89 -2.28
CA ILE A 219 7.54 9.19 -2.84
C ILE A 219 6.75 10.01 -1.81
N TYR A 220 5.76 9.42 -1.14
CA TYR A 220 4.98 10.11 -0.12
C TYR A 220 5.84 10.56 1.07
N GLY A 221 6.59 9.63 1.67
CA GLY A 221 7.38 9.95 2.87
C GLY A 221 8.46 10.98 2.60
N ARG A 222 9.08 10.94 1.42
CA ARG A 222 10.05 11.98 1.02
C ARG A 222 9.39 13.32 0.68
N TYR A 223 8.18 13.31 0.13
CA TYR A 223 7.46 14.57 -0.06
C TYR A 223 7.21 15.25 1.28
N VAL A 224 6.71 14.51 2.26
CA VAL A 224 6.48 15.02 3.62
C VAL A 224 7.79 15.48 4.28
N ASP A 225 8.81 14.61 4.33
CA ASP A 225 10.04 14.93 5.06
C ASP A 225 10.90 15.99 4.35
N ASP A 226 11.14 15.84 3.04
CA ASP A 226 12.09 16.70 2.33
C ASP A 226 11.44 17.98 1.75
N SER A 227 10.15 17.92 1.35
CA SER A 227 9.48 19.08 0.71
C SER A 227 8.65 19.89 1.71
N LEU A 228 7.98 19.23 2.66
CA LEU A 228 7.14 19.89 3.67
C LEU A 228 7.83 20.08 5.02
N GLY A 229 9.00 19.47 5.24
CA GLY A 229 9.68 19.52 6.53
C GLY A 229 8.89 18.86 7.67
N GLY A 230 8.04 17.88 7.34
CA GLY A 230 7.20 17.16 8.30
C GLY A 230 5.87 17.86 8.65
N GLU A 231 5.48 18.94 7.97
CA GLU A 231 4.25 19.67 8.26
C GLU A 231 3.01 18.75 8.28
N GLY A 232 2.19 18.88 9.32
CA GLY A 232 0.98 18.07 9.51
C GLY A 232 1.24 16.61 9.91
N HIS A 233 2.50 16.21 10.13
CA HIS A 233 2.88 14.83 10.40
C HIS A 233 3.72 14.69 11.66
N PHE A 234 3.60 13.54 12.33
CA PHE A 234 4.53 13.10 13.36
C PHE A 234 5.23 11.82 12.92
N LEU A 235 6.50 11.68 13.29
CA LEU A 235 7.30 10.51 12.94
C LEU A 235 7.08 9.37 13.94
N ASP A 236 6.97 8.15 13.43
CA ASP A 236 6.88 6.95 14.25
C ASP A 236 7.58 5.76 13.56
N THR A 237 8.18 4.90 14.38
CA THR A 237 8.91 3.70 13.95
C THR A 237 8.17 2.40 14.31
N ASN A 238 7.04 2.47 15.01
CA ASN A 238 6.29 1.28 15.42
C ASN A 238 5.55 0.63 14.23
N ASP A 239 5.91 -0.58 13.84
CA ASP A 239 5.17 -1.30 12.82
C ASP A 239 3.87 -1.88 13.38
N PHE A 240 2.71 -1.37 12.97
CA PHE A 240 1.43 -1.97 13.39
C PHE A 240 1.18 -3.36 12.80
N CYS A 241 1.92 -3.73 11.74
CA CYS A 241 1.83 -5.03 11.09
C CYS A 241 3.17 -5.76 11.12
N LYS A 242 3.20 -6.98 11.68
CA LYS A 242 4.37 -7.87 11.60
C LYS A 242 4.34 -8.59 10.25
N VAL A 243 5.28 -8.26 9.36
CA VAL A 243 5.31 -8.82 8.00
C VAL A 243 6.39 -9.88 7.89
N TYR A 244 6.00 -11.07 7.43
CA TYR A 244 6.93 -12.13 7.04
C TYR A 244 7.35 -11.89 5.58
N TRP A 245 8.41 -11.08 5.41
CA TRP A 245 8.84 -10.59 4.09
C TRP A 245 9.50 -11.67 3.23
N ASN A 246 10.41 -12.45 3.81
CA ASN A 246 11.23 -13.44 3.11
C ASN A 246 11.55 -14.57 4.07
N GLY A 247 11.56 -15.80 3.56
CA GLY A 247 11.98 -16.97 4.31
C GLY A 247 11.41 -18.26 3.72
N PRO A 248 11.70 -19.41 4.34
CA PRO A 248 11.09 -20.67 3.95
C PRO A 248 9.56 -20.62 4.11
N LYS A 249 8.88 -21.53 3.42
CA LYS A 249 7.46 -21.77 3.67
C LYS A 249 7.29 -22.22 5.13
N LEU A 250 6.46 -21.50 5.88
CA LEU A 250 6.12 -21.82 7.26
C LEU A 250 5.17 -23.02 7.33
N ASP A 251 5.37 -23.90 8.30
CA ASP A 251 4.38 -24.90 8.69
C ASP A 251 3.39 -24.36 9.74
N GLU A 252 2.50 -25.21 10.26
CA GLU A 252 1.50 -24.77 11.26
C GLU A 252 2.16 -24.29 12.56
N HIS A 253 3.25 -24.93 13.00
CA HIS A 253 3.94 -24.60 14.24
C HIS A 253 4.68 -23.26 14.10
N ASP A 254 5.47 -23.11 13.04
CA ASP A 254 6.22 -21.89 12.76
C ASP A 254 5.28 -20.68 12.58
N LEU A 255 4.10 -20.89 11.95
CA LEU A 255 3.12 -19.83 11.80
C LEU A 255 2.46 -19.44 13.13
N ARG A 256 2.17 -20.41 14.01
CA ARG A 256 1.67 -20.12 15.36
C ARG A 256 2.69 -19.35 16.17
N ASP A 257 3.96 -19.72 16.10
CA ASP A 257 5.04 -19.01 16.79
C ASP A 257 5.22 -17.59 16.23
N PHE A 258 5.15 -17.43 14.91
CA PHE A 258 5.22 -16.12 14.26
C PHE A 258 4.13 -15.16 14.75
N VAL A 259 2.88 -15.64 14.86
CA VAL A 259 1.73 -14.89 15.37
C VAL A 259 1.81 -14.70 16.89
N GLY A 260 2.31 -15.70 17.64
CA GLY A 260 2.49 -15.61 19.09
C GLY A 260 3.53 -14.56 19.51
N ASP A 261 4.54 -14.32 18.68
CA ASP A 261 5.61 -13.35 18.90
C ASP A 261 5.25 -11.92 18.42
N LEU A 262 3.97 -11.55 18.45
CA LEU A 262 3.53 -10.18 18.14
C LEU A 262 3.86 -9.22 19.29
N LYS A 263 4.56 -8.14 18.98
CA LYS A 263 4.76 -7.01 19.92
C LYS A 263 3.41 -6.42 20.31
N GLU A 264 3.35 -5.73 21.45
CA GLU A 264 2.10 -5.15 21.98
C GLU A 264 1.38 -4.23 20.98
N HIS A 265 2.13 -3.36 20.28
CA HIS A 265 1.58 -2.44 19.28
C HIS A 265 1.25 -3.10 17.93
N GLN A 266 1.64 -4.37 17.71
CA GLN A 266 1.35 -5.08 16.47
C GLN A 266 -0.05 -5.68 16.55
N VAL A 267 -0.92 -5.25 15.64
CA VAL A 267 -2.34 -5.65 15.58
C VAL A 267 -2.66 -6.54 14.38
N ALA A 268 -1.72 -6.64 13.44
CA ALA A 268 -1.89 -7.37 12.21
C ALA A 268 -0.63 -8.16 11.83
N VAL A 269 -0.83 -9.18 10.99
CA VAL A 269 0.23 -9.97 10.36
C VAL A 269 0.13 -9.87 8.85
N GLY A 270 1.28 -9.72 8.18
CA GLY A 270 1.39 -9.74 6.72
C GLY A 270 2.12 -10.99 6.27
N LEU A 271 1.47 -11.83 5.46
CA LEU A 271 2.02 -13.11 5.01
C LEU A 271 2.16 -13.11 3.50
N GLN A 272 3.35 -12.74 3.00
CA GLN A 272 3.57 -12.45 1.59
C GLN A 272 3.06 -13.55 0.65
N SER A 273 2.27 -13.16 -0.34
CA SER A 273 1.54 -14.11 -1.20
C SER A 273 2.44 -15.07 -1.99
N PHE A 274 3.70 -14.69 -2.26
CA PHE A 274 4.67 -15.53 -2.97
C PHE A 274 5.33 -16.64 -2.12
N ILE A 275 5.08 -16.69 -0.80
CA ILE A 275 5.65 -17.70 0.10
C ILE A 275 4.89 -19.05 -0.02
N GLY A 276 3.72 -19.06 -0.66
CA GLY A 276 3.00 -20.29 -1.00
C GLY A 276 2.36 -20.99 0.21
N LEU A 277 1.98 -20.21 1.23
CA LEU A 277 1.23 -20.69 2.39
C LEU A 277 -0.18 -21.13 1.98
N ASP A 278 -0.66 -22.18 2.65
CA ASP A 278 -2.04 -22.64 2.52
C ASP A 278 -2.98 -21.67 3.23
N ILE A 279 -3.94 -21.11 2.50
CA ILE A 279 -4.86 -20.10 3.05
C ILE A 279 -5.81 -20.70 4.08
N GLY A 280 -6.18 -21.98 3.97
CA GLY A 280 -7.02 -22.65 4.96
C GLY A 280 -6.32 -22.73 6.33
N MET A 281 -5.06 -23.16 6.34
CA MET A 281 -4.21 -23.20 7.53
C MET A 281 -4.00 -21.81 8.13
N VAL A 282 -3.63 -20.82 7.30
CA VAL A 282 -3.42 -19.43 7.72
C VAL A 282 -4.68 -18.87 8.39
N ARG A 283 -5.83 -19.04 7.73
CA ARG A 283 -7.12 -18.63 8.25
C ARG A 283 -7.42 -19.29 9.59
N LYS A 284 -7.28 -20.61 9.70
CA LYS A 284 -7.51 -21.32 10.97
C LYS A 284 -6.68 -20.71 12.11
N ILE A 285 -5.37 -20.53 11.91
CA ILE A 285 -4.48 -19.98 12.96
C ILE A 285 -4.86 -18.55 13.34
N ILE A 286 -5.13 -17.69 12.36
CA ILE A 286 -5.49 -16.28 12.61
C ILE A 286 -6.77 -16.19 13.44
N PHE A 287 -7.79 -16.97 13.09
CA PHE A 287 -9.07 -16.95 13.81
C PHE A 287 -8.99 -17.65 15.17
N ASP A 288 -8.18 -18.72 15.31
CA ASP A 288 -7.89 -19.35 16.61
C ASP A 288 -7.23 -18.36 17.57
N PHE A 289 -6.23 -17.60 17.10
CA PHE A 289 -5.46 -16.66 17.93
C PHE A 289 -6.30 -15.47 18.40
N ALA A 290 -7.24 -15.03 17.58
CA ALA A 290 -8.00 -13.82 17.85
C ALA A 290 -9.29 -14.06 18.66
N THR A 291 -9.47 -15.28 19.16
CA THR A 291 -10.53 -15.70 20.08
C THR A 291 -10.04 -15.66 21.51
#